data_AF-A0A4Y4C2E3-F1
#
_entry.id   AF-A0A4Y4C2E3-F1
#
_cell.length_a   1.000
_cell.length_b   1.000
_cell.length_c   1.000
_cell.angle_alpha   90.00
_cell.angle_beta   90.00
_cell.angle_gamma   90.00
#
_symmetry.space_group_name_H-M   'P 1'
#
loop_
_entity.id
_entity.type
_entity.pdbx_description
1 polymer ?
#
loop_
_entity_poly.entity_id
_entity_poly.type
_entity_poly.pdbx_seq_one_letter_code
_entity_poly.pdbx_strand_id
1 'polypeptide(L)'
;MGGLTDRVRSQMLPLTNAVFRTEDRLTGMLANLDTVWSDLQDAAPCSSAEHYRLREVAGMAAMARWATASALERRESRAMHYRVDHPETDPTATYRLVTSGVDEIRVQRQQSRAEVAA
;
A
#
# COMPACT_ATOMS: atom_id res chain seq x y z
N MET A 1 -5.06 -9.64 21.14
CA MET A 1 -4.14 -10.25 20.15
C MET A 1 -4.58 -10.10 18.68
N GLY A 2 -5.84 -9.76 18.36
CA GLY A 2 -6.25 -9.34 17.00
C GLY A 2 -5.84 -7.91 16.61
N GLY A 3 -5.33 -7.11 17.56
CA GLY A 3 -5.16 -5.67 17.40
C GLY A 3 -4.32 -5.24 16.18
N LEU A 4 -3.16 -5.85 15.93
CA LEU A 4 -2.33 -5.46 14.77
C LEU A 4 -2.95 -5.92 13.44
N THR A 5 -3.46 -7.15 13.38
CA THR A 5 -4.18 -7.65 12.19
C THR A 5 -5.40 -6.79 11.87
N ASP A 6 -6.20 -6.46 12.89
CA ASP A 6 -7.41 -5.65 12.75
C ASP A 6 -7.08 -4.22 12.36
N ARG A 7 -5.94 -3.67 12.81
CA ARG A 7 -5.43 -2.37 12.36
C ARG A 7 -5.03 -2.38 10.89
N VAL A 8 -4.37 -3.42 10.39
CA VAL A 8 -4.10 -3.55 8.94
C VAL A 8 -5.42 -3.65 8.17
N ARG A 9 -6.32 -4.52 8.64
CA ARG A 9 -7.63 -4.74 7.99
C ARG A 9 -8.50 -3.50 7.97
N SER A 10 -8.49 -2.69 9.03
CA SER A 10 -9.25 -1.44 9.10
C SER A 10 -8.77 -0.39 8.09
N GLN A 11 -7.51 -0.48 7.64
CA GLN A 11 -7.04 0.36 6.53
C GLN A 11 -7.44 -0.22 5.17
N MET A 12 -7.39 -1.54 4.99
CA MET A 12 -7.48 -2.14 3.65
C MET A 12 -8.88 -2.62 3.22
N LEU A 13 -9.74 -3.02 4.15
CA LEU A 13 -11.03 -3.65 3.84
C LEU A 13 -12.21 -2.70 3.66
N PRO A 14 -12.33 -1.56 4.38
CA PRO A 14 -13.47 -0.67 4.18
C PRO A 14 -13.57 -0.19 2.73
N LEU A 15 -14.79 -0.18 2.16
CA LEU A 15 -15.02 0.26 0.78
C LEU A 15 -14.59 1.71 0.54
N THR A 16 -14.70 2.55 1.58
CA THR A 16 -14.18 3.92 1.58
C THR A 16 -12.69 3.99 1.30
N ASN A 17 -11.93 2.94 1.57
CA ASN A 17 -10.48 2.88 1.37
C ASN A 17 -10.12 2.02 0.14
N ALA A 18 -10.87 0.92 -0.06
CA ALA A 18 -10.63 -0.04 -1.13
C ALA A 18 -11.13 0.43 -2.50
N VAL A 19 -12.17 1.28 -2.54
CA VAL A 19 -12.82 1.74 -3.79
C VAL A 19 -12.70 3.26 -3.96
N PHE A 20 -13.07 4.03 -2.93
CA PHE A 20 -13.15 5.49 -3.03
C PHE A 20 -11.88 6.16 -2.51
N ARG A 21 -10.83 6.31 -3.32
CA ARG A 21 -9.56 6.86 -2.84
C ARG A 21 -9.44 8.36 -3.07
N THR A 22 -8.78 9.05 -2.15
CA THR A 22 -8.33 10.44 -2.26
C THR A 22 -6.90 10.55 -1.73
N GLU A 23 -6.21 11.64 -2.04
CA GLU A 23 -4.85 11.92 -1.54
C GLU A 23 -4.78 11.88 -0.01
N ASP A 24 -5.66 12.63 0.66
CA ASP A 24 -5.70 12.70 2.14
C ASP A 24 -5.92 11.33 2.76
N ARG A 25 -6.83 10.54 2.18
CA ARG A 25 -7.16 9.22 2.71
C ARG A 25 -6.00 8.26 2.53
N LEU A 26 -5.38 8.22 1.35
CA LEU A 26 -4.24 7.35 1.08
C LEU A 26 -3.03 7.73 1.95
N THR A 27 -2.81 9.03 2.16
CA THR A 27 -1.76 9.54 3.06
C THR A 27 -2.01 9.09 4.50
N GLY A 28 -3.24 9.26 5.00
CA GLY A 28 -3.63 8.82 6.34
C GLY A 28 -3.55 7.30 6.52
N MET A 29 -3.98 6.53 5.52
CA MET A 29 -3.82 5.07 5.49
C MET A 29 -2.35 4.67 5.58
N LEU A 30 -1.48 5.30 4.78
CA LEU A 30 -0.05 4.99 4.77
C LEU A 30 0.57 5.29 6.14
N ALA A 31 0.28 6.45 6.73
CA ALA A 31 0.76 6.80 8.07
C ALA A 31 0.31 5.79 9.14
N ASN A 32 -0.96 5.35 9.12
CA ASN A 32 -1.45 4.34 10.06
C ASN A 32 -0.75 2.97 9.87
N LEU A 33 -0.49 2.59 8.62
CA LEU A 33 0.22 1.36 8.29
C LEU A 33 1.71 1.44 8.66
N ASP A 34 2.34 2.62 8.55
CA ASP A 34 3.71 2.87 9.02
C ASP A 34 3.80 2.74 10.54
N THR A 35 2.80 3.23 11.30
CA THR A 35 2.73 2.99 12.75
C THR A 35 2.62 1.50 13.07
N VAL A 36 1.80 0.74 12.34
CA VAL A 36 1.73 -0.73 12.52
C VAL A 36 3.09 -1.38 12.23
N TRP A 37 3.82 -0.91 11.21
CA TRP A 37 5.16 -1.40 10.90
C TRP A 37 6.16 -1.13 12.02
N SER A 38 6.13 0.07 12.62
CA SER A 38 6.95 0.39 13.79
C SER A 38 6.65 -0.54 14.96
N ASP A 39 5.36 -0.70 15.30
CA ASP A 39 4.94 -1.56 16.42
C ASP A 39 5.37 -3.03 16.22
N LEU A 40 5.41 -3.50 14.97
CA LEU A 40 5.89 -4.84 14.63
C LEU A 40 7.41 -4.98 14.80
N GLN A 41 8.18 -3.94 14.50
CA GLN A 41 9.64 -3.93 14.72
C GLN A 41 9.98 -3.92 16.21
N ASP A 42 9.17 -3.23 17.01
CA ASP A 42 9.35 -3.13 18.47
C ASP A 42 8.78 -4.35 19.23
N ALA A 43 8.08 -5.25 18.55
CA ALA A 43 7.44 -6.40 19.18
C ALA A 43 8.46 -7.45 19.69
N ALA A 44 8.30 -7.87 20.94
CA ALA A 44 9.10 -8.91 21.57
C ALA A 44 8.27 -10.19 21.80
N PRO A 45 8.21 -11.13 20.83
CA PRO A 45 7.42 -12.35 20.98
C PRO A 45 7.92 -13.23 22.12
N CYS A 46 7.00 -13.71 22.96
CA CYS A 46 7.30 -14.58 24.10
C CYS A 46 7.15 -16.08 23.78
N SER A 47 6.77 -16.41 22.54
CA SER A 47 6.61 -17.81 22.08
C SER A 47 6.77 -17.96 20.57
N SER A 48 7.07 -19.17 20.10
CA SER A 48 7.15 -19.48 18.66
C SER A 48 5.83 -19.24 17.92
N ALA A 49 4.70 -19.52 18.57
CA ALA A 49 3.37 -19.27 17.99
C ALA A 49 3.09 -17.78 17.82
N GLU A 50 3.54 -16.95 18.75
CA GLU A 50 3.47 -15.49 18.63
C GLU A 50 4.40 -14.96 17.55
N HIS A 51 5.64 -15.45 17.49
CA HIS A 51 6.59 -15.09 16.44
C HIS A 51 5.99 -15.38 15.05
N TYR A 52 5.43 -16.56 14.84
CA TYR A 52 4.79 -16.92 13.56
C TYR A 52 3.68 -15.95 13.18
N ARG A 53 2.79 -15.61 14.13
CA ARG A 53 1.70 -14.65 13.89
C ARG A 53 2.21 -13.25 13.58
N LEU A 54 3.24 -12.77 14.27
CA LEU A 54 3.84 -11.45 13.97
C LEU A 54 4.41 -11.40 12.55
N ARG A 55 5.01 -12.50 12.07
CA ARG A 55 5.50 -12.59 10.68
C ARG A 55 4.36 -12.55 9.66
N GLU A 56 3.22 -13.19 9.94
CA GLU A 56 2.03 -13.10 9.08
C GLU A 56 1.53 -11.66 8.99
N VAL A 57 1.40 -10.97 10.13
CA VAL A 57 0.96 -9.58 10.17
C VAL A 57 1.96 -8.65 9.50
N ALA A 58 3.27 -8.91 9.64
CA ALA A 58 4.31 -8.16 8.94
C ALA A 58 4.19 -8.30 7.40
N GLY A 59 3.91 -9.49 6.90
CA GLY A 59 3.64 -9.70 5.47
C GLY A 59 2.41 -8.93 4.98
N MET A 60 1.33 -8.95 5.77
CA MET A 60 0.12 -8.17 5.49
C MET A 60 0.40 -6.66 5.48
N ALA A 61 1.12 -6.16 6.49
CA ALA A 61 1.45 -4.75 6.63
C ALA A 61 2.36 -4.26 5.49
N ALA A 62 3.41 -5.02 5.14
CA ALA A 62 4.30 -4.68 4.04
C ALA A 62 3.54 -4.55 2.71
N MET A 63 2.71 -5.55 2.37
CA MET A 63 1.87 -5.50 1.17
C MET A 63 0.89 -4.33 1.17
N ALA A 64 0.26 -4.06 2.31
CA ALA A 64 -0.67 -2.94 2.46
C ALA A 64 0.02 -1.59 2.26
N ARG A 65 1.24 -1.41 2.80
CA ARG A 65 2.03 -0.19 2.63
C ARG A 65 2.48 -0.01 1.18
N TRP A 66 2.98 -1.06 0.53
CA TRP A 66 3.35 -1.01 -0.90
C TRP A 66 2.17 -0.65 -1.80
N ALA A 67 1.02 -1.30 -1.59
CA ALA A 67 -0.18 -1.03 -2.37
C ALA A 67 -0.67 0.42 -2.17
N THR A 68 -0.72 0.89 -0.92
CA THR A 68 -1.16 2.26 -0.58
C THR A 68 -0.22 3.31 -1.16
N ALA A 69 1.10 3.14 -1.01
CA ALA A 69 2.09 4.05 -1.58
C ALA A 69 2.00 4.12 -3.11
N SER A 70 1.83 2.96 -3.77
CA SER A 70 1.65 2.90 -5.23
C SER A 70 0.36 3.60 -5.69
N ALA A 71 -0.73 3.44 -4.93
CA ALA A 71 -2.01 4.09 -5.20
C ALA A 71 -1.97 5.61 -4.95
N LEU A 72 -1.15 6.06 -3.99
CA LEU A 72 -0.91 7.48 -3.72
C LEU A 72 -0.19 8.15 -4.89
N GLU A 73 0.84 7.49 -5.43
CA GLU A 73 1.63 7.97 -6.56
C GLU A 73 0.82 8.01 -7.87
N ARG A 74 -0.16 7.12 -8.04
CA ARG A 74 -1.03 7.09 -9.23
C ARG A 74 -2.19 8.10 -9.13
N ARG A 75 -1.97 9.27 -9.72
CA ARG A 75 -2.91 10.41 -9.75
C ARG A 75 -3.86 10.38 -10.97
N GLU A 76 -4.48 9.24 -11.20
CA GLU A 76 -5.49 9.02 -12.25
C GLU A 76 -6.45 7.91 -11.78
N SER A 77 -7.52 7.70 -12.54
CA SER A 77 -8.37 6.51 -12.43
C SER A 77 -8.26 5.64 -13.67
N ARG A 78 -7.92 4.36 -13.48
CA ARG A 78 -7.76 3.39 -14.57
C ARG A 78 -8.08 1.97 -14.07
N ALA A 79 -9.00 1.30 -14.77
CA ALA A 79 -9.46 -0.05 -14.42
C ALA A 79 -9.93 -0.15 -12.95
N MET A 80 -9.34 -1.04 -12.15
CA MET A 80 -9.71 -1.23 -10.74
C MET A 80 -9.16 -0.14 -9.79
N HIS A 81 -8.22 0.69 -10.25
CA HIS A 81 -7.71 1.80 -9.47
C HIS A 81 -8.58 3.03 -9.73
N TYR A 82 -9.32 3.48 -8.72
CA TYR A 82 -10.18 4.65 -8.79
C TYR A 82 -9.80 5.69 -7.73
N ARG A 83 -9.65 6.93 -8.16
CA ARG A 83 -9.33 8.14 -7.38
C ARG A 83 -10.47 9.14 -7.57
N VAL A 84 -11.18 9.46 -6.50
CA VAL A 84 -12.32 10.41 -6.53
C VAL A 84 -11.85 11.81 -6.92
N ASP A 85 -10.64 12.18 -6.49
CA ASP A 85 -9.99 13.45 -6.79
C ASP A 85 -9.24 13.46 -8.15
N HIS A 86 -9.13 12.31 -8.81
CA HIS A 86 -8.59 12.16 -10.17
C HIS A 86 -9.44 11.14 -10.96
N PRO A 87 -10.71 11.47 -11.29
CA PRO A 87 -11.68 10.49 -11.77
C PRO A 87 -11.45 10.02 -13.21
N GLU A 88 -10.66 10.78 -13.98
CA GLU A 88 -10.36 10.48 -15.38
C GLU A 88 -9.10 9.63 -15.54
N THR A 89 -9.03 8.91 -16.65
CA THR A 89 -7.79 8.27 -17.10
C THR A 89 -6.86 9.31 -17.72
N ASP A 90 -5.60 9.36 -17.29
CA ASP A 90 -4.61 10.29 -17.84
C ASP A 90 -3.88 9.62 -19.03
N PRO A 91 -4.03 10.14 -20.26
CA PRO A 91 -3.38 9.56 -21.45
C PRO A 91 -1.85 9.69 -21.42
N THR A 92 -1.30 10.58 -20.58
CA THR A 92 0.15 10.76 -20.40
C THR A 92 0.74 9.82 -19.35
N ALA A 93 -0.11 9.21 -18.51
CA ALA A 93 0.30 8.26 -17.48
C ALA A 93 0.58 6.85 -18.03
N THR A 94 1.45 6.75 -19.04
CA THR A 94 1.85 5.51 -19.75
C THR A 94 3.11 4.86 -19.16
N TYR A 95 3.38 5.11 -17.88
CA TYR A 95 4.50 4.57 -17.12
C TYR A 95 4.08 3.42 -16.20
N ARG A 96 5.06 2.63 -15.79
CA ARG A 96 4.94 1.64 -14.72
C ARG A 96 5.28 2.31 -13.39
N LEU A 97 4.66 1.85 -12.31
CA LEU A 97 5.09 2.18 -10.96
C LEU A 97 5.89 1.00 -10.41
N VAL A 98 7.14 1.28 -10.05
CA VAL A 98 8.04 0.32 -9.42
C VAL A 98 8.14 0.68 -7.95
N THR A 99 7.64 -0.21 -7.10
CA THR A 99 7.64 -0.03 -5.64
C THR A 99 8.70 -0.94 -5.03
N SER A 100 9.51 -0.37 -4.14
CA SER A 100 10.66 -1.05 -3.54
C SER A 100 10.86 -0.63 -2.09
N GLY A 101 11.70 -1.39 -1.37
CA GLY A 101 12.02 -1.16 0.04
C GLY A 101 11.05 -1.83 1.00
N VAL A 102 11.49 -2.04 2.24
CA VAL A 102 10.69 -2.69 3.30
C VAL A 102 10.48 -1.70 4.45
N ASP A 103 11.56 -1.16 5.01
CA ASP A 103 11.48 -0.16 6.08
C ASP A 103 11.09 1.21 5.49
N GLU A 104 11.86 1.66 4.50
CA GLU A 104 11.59 2.86 3.73
C GLU A 104 11.06 2.48 2.35
N ILE A 105 9.81 2.85 2.05
CA ILE A 105 9.17 2.52 0.78
C ILE A 105 9.43 3.63 -0.23
N ARG A 106 9.81 3.24 -1.45
CA ARG A 106 9.98 4.16 -2.57
C ARG A 106 9.16 3.69 -3.76
N VAL A 107 8.44 4.62 -4.36
CA VAL A 107 7.69 4.40 -5.60
C VAL A 107 8.33 5.24 -6.70
N GLN A 108 8.68 4.60 -7.81
CA GLN A 108 9.32 5.24 -8.94
C GLN A 108 8.49 5.05 -10.20
N ARG A 109 8.32 6.12 -10.97
CA ARG A 109 7.76 6.06 -12.32
C ARG A 109 8.84 5.57 -13.27
N GLN A 110 8.63 4.40 -13.86
CA GLN A 110 9.49 3.87 -14.89
C GLN A 110 8.76 3.98 -16.24
N GLN A 111 9.34 4.71 -17.19
CA GLN A 111 8.79 4.79 -18.54
C GLN A 111 8.69 3.38 -19.13
N SER A 112 7.58 3.10 -19.82
CA SER A 112 7.50 1.90 -20.64
C SER A 112 8.58 2.04 -21.72
N ARG A 113 9.54 1.10 -21.74
CA ARG A 113 10.43 0.96 -22.89
C ARG A 113 9.52 0.76 -24.11
N ALA A 114 9.76 1.50 -25.19
CA ALA A 114 9.06 1.29 -26.46
C ALA A 114 8.99 -0.22 -26.72
N GLU A 115 7.80 -0.74 -26.98
CA GLU A 115 7.63 -2.14 -27.36
C GLU A 115 8.63 -2.42 -28.48
N VAL A 116 9.46 -3.45 -28.30
CA VAL A 116 10.27 -3.96 -29.40
C VAL A 116 9.26 -4.50 -30.40
N ALA A 117 8.97 -3.73 -31.44
CA ALA A 117 8.17 -4.17 -32.57
C ALA A 117 8.80 -5.47 -33.10
N ALA A 118 8.04 -6.55 -32.98
CA ALA A 118 8.36 -7.85 -33.56
C ALA A 118 8.03 -7.85 -35.06
#